data_AF-A0A922YIY3-F1
#
_entry.id   AF-A0A922YIY3-F1
#
_cell.length_a   1.000
_cell.length_b   1.000
_cell.length_c   1.000
_cell.angle_alpha   90.00
_cell.angle_beta   90.00
_cell.angle_gamma   90.00
#
_symmetry.space_group_name_H-M   'P 1'
#
loop_
_entity.id
_entity.type
_entity.pdbx_description
1 polymer ?
#
loop_
_entity_poly.entity_id
_entity_poly.type
_entity_poly.pdbx_seq_one_letter_code
_entity_poly.pdbx_strand_id
1 'polypeptide(L)'
;MADTDKLRRNLAAAEAELAEVQSAIAAALADDADARHLQARRDKLEAKVRDLAPAITLAEARQADLAQRARAEEAARLTGEALEADRAMLAAADGVDAALAALGEAYSVYSLAMLDAKRARQRAGSDLNAVVRATEHSLRWAMASGARHFMEAMGAARVPVHRETPFGASVRRVLPKLKDTDR
;
A
#
# COMPACT_ATOMS: atom_id res chain seq x y z
N MET A 1 31.83 7.01 4.14
CA MET A 1 32.25 7.58 5.43
C MET A 1 33.70 7.24 5.78
N ALA A 2 34.08 5.95 5.87
CA ALA A 2 35.45 5.54 6.25
C ALA A 2 36.60 6.17 5.42
N ASP A 3 36.39 6.39 4.11
CA ASP A 3 37.40 7.02 3.26
C ASP A 3 37.55 8.53 3.46
N THR A 4 36.44 9.27 3.67
CA THR A 4 36.49 10.70 3.97
C THR A 4 37.15 10.96 5.33
N ASP A 5 36.86 10.12 6.33
CA ASP A 5 37.46 10.21 7.65
C ASP A 5 38.95 9.85 7.65
N LYS A 6 39.38 8.99 6.74
CA LYS A 6 40.81 8.72 6.49
C LYS A 6 41.50 9.93 5.86
N LEU A 7 40.87 10.59 4.88
CA LEU A 7 41.41 11.80 4.26
C LEU A 7 41.54 12.95 5.27
N ARG A 8 40.54 13.16 6.13
CA ARG A 8 40.58 14.17 7.21
C ARG A 8 41.70 13.89 8.22
N ARG A 9 41.88 12.64 8.64
CA ARG A 9 43.00 12.25 9.52
C ARG A 9 44.36 12.51 8.86
N ASN A 10 44.49 12.21 7.57
CA ASN A 10 45.71 12.45 6.83
C ASN A 10 46.01 13.95 6.65
N LEU A 11 44.97 14.78 6.48
CA LEU A 11 45.10 16.23 6.43
C LEU A 11 45.57 16.78 7.77
N ALA A 12 44.90 16.43 8.87
CA ALA A 12 45.27 16.86 10.22
C ALA A 12 46.70 16.44 10.60
N ALA A 13 47.12 15.23 10.22
CA ALA A 13 48.50 14.78 10.42
C ALA A 13 49.51 15.59 9.59
N ALA A 14 49.19 15.91 8.33
CA ALA A 14 50.05 16.72 7.48
C ALA A 14 50.18 18.18 7.96
N GLU A 15 49.10 18.77 8.48
CA GLU A 15 49.09 20.11 9.08
C GLU A 15 49.90 20.15 10.38
N ALA A 16 49.79 19.13 11.23
CA ALA A 16 50.59 19.00 12.45
C ALA A 16 52.10 18.87 12.13
N GLU A 17 52.46 17.99 11.19
CA GLU A 17 53.84 17.86 10.73
C GLU A 17 54.36 19.18 10.10
N LEU A 18 53.52 19.91 9.38
CA LEU A 18 53.90 21.19 8.79
C LEU A 18 54.22 22.24 9.86
N ALA A 19 53.42 22.31 10.93
CA ALA A 19 53.66 23.20 12.06
C ALA A 19 54.97 22.86 12.79
N GLU A 20 55.27 21.57 12.98
CA GLU A 20 56.55 21.12 13.55
C GLU A 20 57.74 21.51 12.67
N VAL A 21 57.65 21.31 11.35
CA VAL A 21 58.71 21.71 10.41
C VAL A 21 58.89 23.23 10.38
N GLN A 22 57.82 24.02 10.41
CA GLN A 22 57.90 25.48 10.47
C GLN A 22 58.58 25.97 11.76
N SER A 23 58.27 25.33 12.90
CA SER A 23 58.93 25.60 14.18
C SER A 23 60.42 25.24 14.13
N ALA A 24 60.77 24.09 13.55
CA ALA A 24 62.15 23.67 13.37
C ALA A 24 62.95 24.61 12.44
N ILE A 25 62.33 25.12 11.35
CA ILE A 25 62.95 26.12 10.47
C ILE A 25 63.24 27.41 11.24
N ALA A 26 62.29 27.88 12.05
CA ALA A 26 62.49 29.09 12.86
C ALA A 26 63.63 28.94 13.89
N ALA A 27 63.85 27.74 14.41
CA ALA A 27 64.93 27.42 15.35
C ALA A 27 66.29 27.19 14.65
N ALA A 28 66.31 26.69 13.41
CA ALA A 28 67.50 26.28 12.68
C ALA A 28 68.25 27.41 11.94
N LEU A 29 67.82 28.68 12.09
CA LEU A 29 68.44 29.87 11.44
C LEU A 29 69.91 30.14 11.83
N ALA A 30 70.57 29.24 12.56
CA ALA A 30 71.97 29.30 12.94
C ALA A 30 72.88 28.35 12.13
N ASP A 31 72.35 27.34 11.41
CA ASP A 31 73.15 26.34 10.68
C ASP A 31 72.54 26.03 9.28
N ASP A 32 73.26 26.43 8.23
CA ASP A 32 72.72 26.64 6.86
C ASP A 32 72.40 25.33 6.09
N ALA A 33 72.94 24.20 6.53
CA ALA A 33 72.77 22.89 5.90
C ALA A 33 71.42 22.23 6.25
N ASP A 34 70.96 22.37 7.49
CA ASP A 34 69.68 21.80 7.97
C ASP A 34 68.47 22.59 7.45
N ALA A 35 68.64 23.90 7.22
CA ALA A 35 67.59 24.79 6.73
C ALA A 35 67.02 24.36 5.36
N ARG A 36 67.89 23.92 4.43
CA ARG A 36 67.46 23.49 3.07
C ARG A 36 66.63 22.20 3.09
N HIS A 37 67.02 21.24 3.93
CA HIS A 37 66.28 19.98 4.06
C HIS A 37 64.89 20.21 4.69
N LEU A 38 64.83 21.08 5.71
CA LEU A 38 63.57 21.46 6.34
C LEU A 38 62.65 22.23 5.37
N GLN A 39 63.18 23.12 4.53
CA GLN A 39 62.41 23.82 3.50
C GLN A 39 61.84 22.87 2.44
N ALA A 40 62.64 21.92 1.93
CA ALA A 40 62.15 20.91 1.00
C ALA A 40 61.02 20.05 1.61
N ARG A 41 61.13 19.73 2.91
CA ARG A 41 60.10 19.00 3.64
C ARG A 41 58.83 19.83 3.84
N ARG A 42 58.96 21.13 4.14
CA ARG A 42 57.84 22.08 4.23
C ARG A 42 57.08 22.15 2.91
N ASP A 43 57.77 22.38 1.80
CA ASP A 43 57.14 22.54 0.49
C ASP A 43 56.38 21.27 0.07
N LYS A 44 56.92 20.09 0.40
CA LYS A 44 56.25 18.79 0.18
C LYS A 44 54.99 18.63 1.02
N LEU A 45 55.02 19.06 2.28
CA LEU A 45 53.84 19.03 3.18
C LEU A 45 52.78 20.04 2.74
N GLU A 46 53.18 21.24 2.32
CA GLU A 46 52.26 22.25 1.76
C GLU A 46 51.57 21.76 0.50
N ALA A 47 52.29 21.10 -0.41
CA ALA A 47 51.69 20.47 -1.59
C ALA A 47 50.67 19.39 -1.19
N LYS A 48 51.01 18.56 -0.20
CA LYS A 48 50.12 17.49 0.30
C LYS A 48 48.85 18.06 0.94
N VAL A 49 48.94 19.14 1.73
CA VAL A 49 47.78 19.84 2.32
C VAL A 49 46.91 20.43 1.22
N ARG A 50 47.53 21.08 0.22
CA ARG A 50 46.84 21.68 -0.94
C ARG A 50 46.06 20.65 -1.75
N ASP A 51 46.55 19.42 -1.88
CA ASP A 51 45.88 18.36 -2.62
C ASP A 51 44.77 17.66 -1.81
N LEU A 52 44.96 17.51 -0.49
CA LEU A 52 44.00 16.82 0.39
C LEU A 52 42.73 17.62 0.64
N ALA A 53 42.83 18.95 0.79
CA ALA A 53 41.66 19.81 1.04
C ALA A 53 40.57 19.72 -0.06
N PRO A 54 40.87 19.93 -1.36
CA PRO A 54 39.87 19.80 -2.42
C PRO A 54 39.38 18.35 -2.61
N ALA A 55 40.22 17.35 -2.33
CA ALA A 55 39.83 15.94 -2.39
C ALA A 55 38.76 15.60 -1.33
N ILE A 56 38.87 16.17 -0.12
CA ILE A 56 37.87 16.02 0.94
C ILE A 56 36.56 16.68 0.51
N THR A 57 36.60 17.93 0.04
CA THR A 57 35.40 18.65 -0.41
C THR A 57 34.68 17.90 -1.54
N LEU A 58 35.42 17.37 -2.51
CA LEU A 58 34.84 16.58 -3.60
C LEU A 58 34.20 15.27 -3.09
N ALA A 59 34.86 14.58 -2.16
CA ALA A 59 34.34 13.35 -1.57
C ALA A 59 33.06 13.60 -0.76
N GLU A 60 33.00 14.69 -0.01
CA GLU A 60 31.82 15.12 0.75
C GLU A 60 30.67 15.49 -0.18
N ALA A 61 30.94 16.27 -1.24
CA ALA A 61 29.93 16.64 -2.23
C ALA A 61 29.32 15.41 -2.92
N ARG A 62 30.15 14.41 -3.28
CA ARG A 62 29.67 13.13 -3.83
C ARG A 62 28.81 12.35 -2.85
N GLN A 63 29.17 12.33 -1.56
CA GLN A 63 28.37 11.66 -0.53
C GLN A 63 27.02 12.37 -0.31
N ALA A 64 27.01 13.70 -0.32
CA ALA A 64 25.79 14.49 -0.22
C ALA A 64 24.86 14.23 -1.41
N ASP A 65 25.39 14.21 -2.64
CA ASP A 65 24.62 13.92 -3.86
C ASP A 65 24.03 12.49 -3.82
N LEU A 66 24.82 11.48 -3.43
CA LEU A 66 24.33 10.11 -3.27
C LEU A 66 23.21 10.01 -2.22
N ALA A 67 23.37 10.68 -1.08
CA ALA A 67 22.34 10.71 -0.05
C ALA A 67 21.07 11.44 -0.52
N GLN A 68 21.23 12.51 -1.30
CA GLN A 68 20.10 13.25 -1.86
C GLN A 68 19.34 12.43 -2.90
N ARG A 69 20.05 11.70 -3.78
CA ARG A 69 19.44 10.78 -4.74
C ARG A 69 18.69 9.66 -4.04
N ALA A 70 19.29 9.03 -3.03
CA ALA A 70 18.62 7.99 -2.24
C ALA A 70 17.34 8.51 -1.57
N ARG A 71 17.34 9.73 -1.03
CA ARG A 71 16.13 10.36 -0.46
C ARG A 71 15.07 10.65 -1.52
N ALA A 72 15.49 11.08 -2.72
CA ALA A 72 14.57 11.37 -3.82
C ALA A 72 13.92 10.08 -4.37
N GLU A 73 14.69 9.01 -4.51
CA GLU A 73 14.19 7.69 -4.92
C GLU A 73 13.21 7.13 -3.88
N GLU A 74 13.54 7.23 -2.59
CA GLU A 74 12.65 6.81 -1.51
C GLU A 74 11.34 7.62 -1.51
N ALA A 75 11.42 8.94 -1.67
CA ALA A 75 10.25 9.80 -1.76
C ALA A 75 9.36 9.44 -2.97
N ALA A 76 9.96 9.17 -4.13
CA ALA A 76 9.24 8.74 -5.33
C ALA A 76 8.58 7.36 -5.16
N ARG A 77 9.21 6.44 -4.43
CA ARG A 77 8.62 5.14 -4.09
C ARG A 77 7.40 5.32 -3.19
N LEU A 78 7.53 6.07 -2.10
CA LEU A 78 6.45 6.29 -1.14
C LEU A 78 5.24 6.99 -1.79
N THR A 79 5.46 7.95 -2.69
CA THR A 79 4.36 8.59 -3.43
C THR A 79 3.69 7.62 -4.40
N GLY A 80 4.46 6.75 -5.06
CA GLY A 80 3.91 5.68 -5.90
C GLY A 80 3.05 4.70 -5.12
N GLU A 81 3.54 4.21 -3.98
CA GLU A 81 2.79 3.30 -3.09
C GLU A 81 1.51 3.94 -2.54
N ALA A 82 1.55 5.22 -2.17
CA ALA A 82 0.37 5.96 -1.71
C ALA A 82 -0.69 6.12 -2.81
N LEU A 83 -0.28 6.38 -4.06
CA LEU A 83 -1.22 6.47 -5.19
C LEU A 83 -1.88 5.13 -5.50
N GLU A 84 -1.14 4.03 -5.43
CA GLU A 84 -1.70 2.69 -5.63
C GLU A 84 -2.66 2.30 -4.50
N ALA A 85 -2.35 2.67 -3.25
CA ALA A 85 -3.27 2.47 -2.13
C ALA A 85 -4.56 3.28 -2.28
N ASP A 86 -4.48 4.55 -2.70
CA ASP A 86 -5.63 5.42 -2.94
C ASP A 86 -6.53 4.87 -4.07
N ARG A 87 -5.92 4.41 -5.17
CA ARG A 87 -6.65 3.73 -6.25
C ARG A 87 -7.37 2.47 -5.79
N ALA A 88 -6.71 1.65 -4.96
CA ALA A 88 -7.32 0.45 -4.40
C ALA A 88 -8.50 0.79 -3.47
N MET A 89 -8.39 1.86 -2.67
CA MET A 89 -9.49 2.33 -1.81
C MET A 89 -10.66 2.87 -2.62
N LEU A 90 -10.41 3.65 -3.68
CA LEU A 90 -11.47 4.13 -4.58
C LEU A 90 -12.19 2.96 -5.28
N ALA A 91 -11.45 1.99 -5.80
CA ALA A 91 -12.04 0.79 -6.41
C ALA A 91 -12.88 -0.03 -5.41
N ALA A 92 -12.45 -0.10 -4.14
CA ALA A 92 -13.24 -0.74 -3.09
C ALA A 92 -14.52 0.04 -2.77
N ALA A 93 -14.46 1.37 -2.74
CA ALA A 93 -15.63 2.24 -2.55
C ALA A 93 -16.66 2.07 -3.67
N ASP A 94 -16.22 2.06 -4.93
CA ASP A 94 -17.08 1.80 -6.09
C ASP A 94 -17.77 0.42 -5.99
N GLY A 95 -17.05 -0.59 -5.48
CA GLY A 95 -17.62 -1.92 -5.21
C GLY A 95 -18.71 -1.92 -4.13
N VAL A 96 -18.54 -1.12 -3.08
CA VAL A 96 -19.56 -0.94 -2.03
C VAL A 96 -20.81 -0.26 -2.58
N ASP A 97 -20.66 0.79 -3.38
CA ASP A 97 -21.78 1.49 -3.99
C ASP A 97 -22.56 0.58 -4.96
N ALA A 98 -21.85 -0.20 -5.78
CA ALA A 98 -22.46 -1.21 -6.64
C ALA A 98 -23.22 -2.28 -5.84
N ALA A 99 -22.68 -2.72 -4.70
CA ALA A 99 -23.35 -3.67 -3.82
C ALA A 99 -24.62 -3.09 -3.17
N LEU A 100 -24.58 -1.81 -2.76
CA LEU A 100 -25.75 -1.11 -2.22
C LEU A 100 -26.85 -0.93 -3.27
N ALA A 101 -26.49 -0.57 -4.51
CA ALA A 101 -27.43 -0.48 -5.62
C ALA A 101 -28.10 -1.84 -5.90
N ALA A 102 -27.30 -2.92 -5.98
CA ALA A 102 -27.80 -4.27 -6.18
C ALA A 102 -28.73 -4.72 -5.03
N LEU A 103 -28.44 -4.33 -3.78
CA LEU A 103 -29.30 -4.60 -2.63
C LEU A 103 -30.67 -3.87 -2.75
N GLY A 104 -30.67 -2.61 -3.20
CA GLY A 104 -31.88 -1.84 -3.45
C GLY A 104 -32.77 -2.46 -4.54
N GLU A 105 -32.16 -2.95 -5.62
CA GLU A 105 -32.87 -3.69 -6.67
C GLU A 105 -33.45 -5.01 -6.15
N ALA A 106 -32.66 -5.79 -5.40
CA ALA A 106 -33.12 -7.05 -4.81
C ALA A 106 -34.30 -6.83 -3.85
N TYR A 107 -34.25 -5.78 -3.02
CA TYR A 107 -35.35 -5.42 -2.13
C TYR A 107 -36.64 -5.04 -2.89
N SER A 108 -36.50 -4.34 -4.02
CA SER A 108 -37.64 -3.96 -4.86
C SER A 108 -38.32 -5.20 -5.47
N VAL A 109 -37.52 -6.13 -5.98
CA VAL A 109 -38.02 -7.42 -6.51
C VAL A 109 -38.69 -8.25 -5.42
N TYR A 110 -38.09 -8.33 -4.23
CA TYR A 110 -38.68 -9.00 -3.07
C TYR A 110 -40.03 -8.40 -2.68
N SER A 111 -40.13 -7.06 -2.66
CA SER A 111 -41.36 -6.35 -2.33
C SER A 111 -42.49 -6.65 -3.32
N LEU A 112 -42.17 -6.72 -4.61
CA LEU A 112 -43.11 -7.12 -5.66
C LEU A 112 -43.56 -8.58 -5.49
N ALA A 113 -42.62 -9.50 -5.24
CA ALA A 113 -42.95 -10.90 -4.97
C ALA A 113 -43.87 -11.07 -3.75
N MET A 114 -43.65 -10.27 -2.69
CA MET A 114 -44.51 -10.22 -1.51
C MET A 114 -45.92 -9.69 -1.82
N LEU A 115 -46.04 -8.65 -2.68
CA LEU A 115 -47.33 -8.14 -3.12
C LEU A 115 -48.09 -9.15 -3.97
N ASP A 116 -47.42 -9.85 -4.87
CA ASP A 116 -48.02 -10.90 -5.70
C ASP A 116 -48.45 -12.09 -4.85
N ALA A 117 -47.66 -12.48 -3.84
CA ALA A 117 -48.05 -13.47 -2.85
C ALA A 117 -49.32 -13.05 -2.06
N LYS A 118 -49.40 -11.78 -1.65
CA LYS A 118 -50.57 -11.21 -0.98
C LYS A 118 -51.81 -11.22 -1.88
N ARG A 119 -51.66 -10.88 -3.17
CA ARG A 119 -52.74 -10.92 -4.18
C ARG A 119 -53.18 -12.36 -4.48
N ALA A 120 -52.22 -13.29 -4.60
CA ALA A 120 -52.51 -14.71 -4.77
C ALA A 120 -53.29 -15.26 -3.56
N ARG A 121 -52.92 -14.86 -2.34
CA ARG A 121 -53.68 -15.16 -1.12
C ARG A 121 -55.11 -14.64 -1.15
N GLN A 122 -55.30 -13.39 -1.58
CA GLN A 122 -56.63 -12.80 -1.68
C GLN A 122 -57.51 -13.52 -2.73
N ARG A 123 -56.92 -13.96 -3.85
CA ARG A 123 -57.65 -14.68 -4.91
C ARG A 123 -57.91 -16.15 -4.61
N ALA A 124 -57.01 -16.82 -3.91
CA ALA A 124 -57.13 -18.25 -3.59
C ALA A 124 -58.09 -18.55 -2.41
N GLY A 125 -58.55 -17.52 -1.68
CA GLY A 125 -59.43 -17.72 -0.53
C GLY A 125 -58.75 -18.52 0.59
N SER A 126 -59.36 -19.61 1.05
CA SER A 126 -58.84 -20.49 2.11
C SER A 126 -57.84 -21.54 1.63
N ASP A 127 -57.61 -21.69 0.31
CA ASP A 127 -56.68 -22.69 -0.21
C ASP A 127 -55.21 -22.23 -0.08
N LEU A 128 -54.68 -22.45 1.12
CA LEU A 128 -53.30 -22.17 1.51
C LEU A 128 -52.26 -22.79 0.55
N ASN A 129 -52.56 -23.95 -0.05
CA ASN A 129 -51.61 -24.68 -0.90
C ASN A 129 -51.42 -24.01 -2.27
N ALA A 130 -52.45 -23.31 -2.77
CA ALA A 130 -52.33 -22.49 -3.97
C ALA A 130 -51.48 -21.23 -3.71
N VAL A 131 -51.66 -20.62 -2.52
CA VAL A 131 -50.88 -19.45 -2.08
C VAL A 131 -49.42 -19.78 -1.91
N VAL A 132 -49.09 -20.88 -1.21
CA VAL A 132 -47.70 -21.29 -0.97
C VAL A 132 -46.98 -21.56 -2.30
N ARG A 133 -47.63 -22.24 -3.26
CA ARG A 133 -47.03 -22.52 -4.58
C ARG A 133 -46.77 -21.27 -5.41
N ALA A 134 -47.71 -20.32 -5.42
CA ALA A 134 -47.52 -19.05 -6.12
C ALA A 134 -46.38 -18.22 -5.48
N THR A 135 -46.33 -18.18 -4.15
CA THR A 135 -45.31 -17.46 -3.39
C THR A 135 -43.93 -18.09 -3.57
N GLU A 136 -43.83 -19.42 -3.56
CA GLU A 136 -42.59 -20.18 -3.80
C GLU A 136 -42.00 -19.90 -5.18
N HIS A 137 -42.83 -19.78 -6.21
CA HIS A 137 -42.38 -19.49 -7.57
C HIS A 137 -41.83 -18.06 -7.69
N SER A 138 -42.54 -17.06 -7.13
CA SER A 138 -42.09 -15.67 -7.13
C SER A 138 -40.80 -15.47 -6.33
N LEU A 139 -40.65 -16.17 -5.19
CA LEU A 139 -39.40 -16.18 -4.41
C LEU A 139 -38.24 -16.82 -5.16
N ARG A 140 -38.47 -17.92 -5.88
CA ARG A 140 -37.45 -18.55 -6.73
C ARG A 140 -36.99 -17.63 -7.86
N TRP A 141 -37.93 -16.95 -8.50
CA TRP A 141 -37.61 -15.98 -9.56
C TRP A 141 -36.83 -14.79 -9.00
N ALA A 142 -37.27 -14.21 -7.88
CA ALA A 142 -36.58 -13.12 -7.20
C ALA A 142 -35.14 -13.47 -6.77
N MET A 143 -34.95 -14.69 -6.24
CA MET A 143 -33.63 -15.22 -5.89
C MET A 143 -32.75 -15.40 -7.13
N ALA A 144 -33.29 -15.90 -8.23
CA ALA A 144 -32.54 -16.13 -9.46
C ALA A 144 -32.19 -14.82 -10.21
N SER A 145 -33.06 -13.81 -10.16
CA SER A 145 -32.87 -12.52 -10.83
C SER A 145 -32.05 -11.53 -10.02
N GLY A 146 -32.23 -11.47 -8.68
CA GLY A 146 -31.52 -10.54 -7.80
C GLY A 146 -30.14 -11.00 -7.34
N ALA A 147 -29.92 -12.31 -7.18
CA ALA A 147 -28.63 -12.81 -6.67
C ALA A 147 -27.51 -12.82 -7.72
N ARG A 148 -27.84 -12.70 -9.01
CA ARG A 148 -26.85 -12.85 -10.09
C ARG A 148 -25.86 -11.69 -10.14
N HIS A 149 -26.35 -10.45 -9.99
CA HIS A 149 -25.50 -9.26 -9.93
C HIS A 149 -24.86 -9.05 -8.56
N PHE A 150 -25.56 -9.42 -7.48
CA PHE A 150 -25.03 -9.37 -6.12
C PHE A 150 -23.84 -10.32 -5.89
N MET A 151 -23.89 -11.55 -6.43
CA MET A 151 -22.80 -12.53 -6.31
C MET A 151 -21.57 -12.11 -7.14
N GLU A 152 -21.77 -11.48 -8.29
CA GLU A 152 -20.68 -10.92 -9.10
C GLU A 152 -20.03 -9.69 -8.43
N ALA A 153 -20.83 -8.78 -7.87
CA ALA A 153 -20.33 -7.59 -7.17
C ALA A 153 -19.58 -7.91 -5.85
N MET A 154 -19.99 -8.96 -5.14
CA MET A 154 -19.38 -9.40 -3.87
C MET A 154 -18.16 -10.32 -4.06
N GLY A 155 -17.78 -10.69 -5.30
CA GLY A 155 -16.71 -11.66 -5.56
C GLY A 155 -16.98 -13.05 -4.96
N ALA A 156 -18.23 -13.36 -4.60
CA ALA A 156 -18.60 -14.61 -3.96
C ALA A 156 -18.56 -15.75 -4.99
N ALA A 157 -17.86 -16.84 -4.64
CA ALA A 157 -17.74 -18.02 -5.50
C ALA A 157 -19.12 -18.51 -5.95
N ARG A 158 -19.34 -18.55 -7.27
CA ARG A 158 -20.57 -19.08 -7.87
C ARG A 158 -20.84 -20.48 -7.32
N VAL A 159 -21.93 -20.66 -6.58
CA VAL A 159 -22.39 -22.01 -6.23
C VAL A 159 -22.82 -22.66 -7.55
N PRO A 160 -22.25 -23.80 -7.94
CA PRO A 160 -22.56 -24.40 -9.24
C PRO A 160 -24.04 -24.75 -9.35
N VAL A 161 -24.63 -24.50 -10.53
CA VAL A 161 -26.07 -24.68 -10.85
C VAL A 161 -26.62 -26.07 -10.46
N HIS A 162 -25.76 -27.10 -10.45
CA HIS A 162 -26.14 -28.47 -10.03
C HIS A 162 -26.28 -28.66 -8.51
N ARG A 163 -26.04 -27.63 -7.70
CA ARG A 163 -26.25 -27.59 -6.24
C ARG A 163 -27.36 -26.62 -5.81
N GLU A 164 -28.19 -26.11 -6.72
CA GLU A 164 -29.32 -25.21 -6.41
C GLU A 164 -30.50 -25.87 -5.68
N THR A 165 -30.46 -27.20 -5.52
CA THR A 165 -31.52 -28.03 -4.94
C THR A 165 -31.75 -27.95 -3.41
N PRO A 166 -30.91 -27.38 -2.52
CA PRO A 166 -31.22 -27.37 -1.10
C PRO A 166 -32.08 -26.18 -0.68
N PHE A 167 -32.25 -25.14 -1.50
CA PHE A 167 -33.04 -23.96 -1.08
C PHE A 167 -34.53 -24.30 -0.90
N GLY A 168 -35.10 -25.16 -1.75
CA GLY A 168 -36.46 -25.66 -1.58
C GLY A 168 -36.66 -26.48 -0.29
N ALA A 169 -35.63 -27.20 0.17
CA ALA A 169 -35.66 -27.93 1.44
C ALA A 169 -35.45 -27.01 2.64
N SER A 170 -34.60 -25.98 2.51
CA SER A 170 -34.34 -24.98 3.55
C SER A 170 -35.54 -24.05 3.77
N VAL A 171 -36.20 -23.60 2.70
CA VAL A 171 -37.42 -22.75 2.78
C VAL A 171 -38.59 -23.52 3.43
N ARG A 172 -38.76 -24.82 3.15
CA ARG A 172 -39.74 -25.68 3.85
C ARG A 172 -39.43 -25.90 5.33
N ARG A 173 -38.17 -25.69 5.74
CA ARG A 173 -37.74 -25.78 7.15
C ARG A 173 -37.97 -24.49 7.93
N VAL A 174 -37.88 -23.34 7.25
CA VAL A 174 -37.99 -22.00 7.86
C VAL A 174 -39.41 -21.44 7.80
N LEU A 175 -40.22 -21.80 6.80
CA LEU A 175 -41.64 -21.51 6.82
C LEU A 175 -42.29 -22.32 7.95
N PRO A 176 -42.92 -21.68 8.96
CA PRO A 176 -43.60 -22.43 10.00
C PRO A 176 -44.65 -23.31 9.33
N LYS A 177 -44.64 -24.61 9.65
CA LYS A 177 -45.74 -25.52 9.29
C LYS A 177 -47.00 -24.91 9.90
N LEU A 178 -47.80 -24.22 9.08
CA LEU A 178 -49.16 -23.84 9.43
C LEU A 178 -49.91 -25.16 9.61
N LYS A 179 -49.92 -25.64 10.85
CA LYS A 179 -50.76 -26.76 11.27
C LYS A 179 -52.21 -26.33 11.10
N ASP A 180 -53.01 -27.28 10.62
CA ASP A 180 -54.46 -27.25 10.50
C ASP A 180 -55.13 -26.29 11.48
N THR A 181 -55.65 -25.19 10.95
CA THR A 181 -56.75 -24.46 11.60
C THR A 181 -58.06 -24.98 11.01
N ASP A 182 -58.38 -26.23 11.36
CA ASP A 182 -59.77 -26.68 11.47
C ASP A 182 -60.09 -26.73 12.98
N ARG A 183 -60.59 -25.61 13.49
CA ARG A 183 -61.53 -25.48 14.62
C ARG A 183 -62.21 -24.12 14.55
#